data_AF-A0A9P4GC10-F1
#
_entry.id   AF-A0A9P4GC10-F1
#
_cell.length_a   1.000
_cell.length_b   1.000
_cell.length_c   1.000
_cell.angle_alpha   90.00
_cell.angle_beta   90.00
_cell.angle_gamma   90.00
#
_symmetry.space_group_name_H-M   'P 1'
#
loop_
_entity.id
_entity.type
_entity.pdbx_description
1 polymer ?
#
loop_
_entity_poly.entity_id
_entity_poly.type
_entity_poly.pdbx_seq_one_letter_code
_entity_poly.pdbx_strand_id
1 'polypeptide(L)'
;MSVAALSKSLPKPKYTGEEEELTRSTRVLTSEQFETQVARRQNGPPAYGSRQSWRPRTAEDFGDGGAFPEVHVAQYPLDMGRKGTASTSNALVRRVDGEGKTKYDEIARRGHSDSRIVQASFKDLIPLRQQADAGELDLARPSQEVVQATKEKTEQALMALVAGQTAAQKPKNVQGRKDDEPTFVRYTPTAQMGEAQGKTRIFKIQQRQLDPLEPPKFKHKRIPRGPPSPPPPVLHSPPRKLTAEDQEMWKIPPPISNWKNPKGYTVPLDKRLAADGRGLQDITINDKFAQFGEALQAADRHAREEVKQRAIMQQRLAEKEKLQKEDHLRNLAKQAREERANTSRRHSQSDSDTDSEEEAVKKREEARKERREDFQREFRQSKMGTERKIQMLAREQNRDISEKVALGLAKPTQSGENMYDSRLFNQSSGFNAGINEDNHYDKPLFAAQDAISSIYRPSVQEDDGEDEGKTYDRITKSSKFEVLGKAKEGFKGADLQETRDGPVQFEKEADDPFNINQMIDEVRGEKGEKTGEKRYGIQEPEGRSAKRARVEDDSD
;
A
#
# COMPACT_ATOMS: atom_id res chain seq x y z
N MET A 1 47.33 59.36 -2.55
CA MET A 1 48.03 60.03 -1.44
C MET A 1 49.39 59.38 -1.30
N SER A 2 50.45 60.17 -1.50
CA SER A 2 51.83 59.72 -1.66
C SER A 2 52.48 59.33 -0.33
N VAL A 3 53.10 58.14 -0.29
CA VAL A 3 53.91 57.57 0.80
C VAL A 3 55.15 58.43 1.13
N ALA A 4 55.45 59.46 0.32
CA ALA A 4 56.58 60.36 0.48
C ALA A 4 56.46 61.40 1.62
N ALA A 5 55.29 61.54 2.26
CA ALA A 5 55.09 62.54 3.33
C ALA A 5 55.54 62.06 4.73
N LEU A 6 55.65 60.74 4.96
CA LEU A 6 55.96 60.16 6.27
C LEU A 6 57.46 60.12 6.61
N SER A 7 58.35 60.25 5.63
CA SER A 7 59.81 60.25 5.87
C SER A 7 60.37 61.59 6.35
N LYS A 8 59.56 62.67 6.30
CA LYS A 8 59.96 64.02 6.75
C LYS A 8 59.61 64.33 8.21
N SER A 9 58.82 63.49 8.87
CA SER A 9 58.35 63.71 10.26
C SER A 9 59.12 62.90 11.32
N LEU A 10 60.17 62.16 10.95
CA LEU A 10 60.98 61.42 11.91
C LEU A 10 62.30 62.16 12.19
N PRO A 11 62.72 62.29 13.47
CA PRO A 11 63.99 62.92 13.83
C PRO A 11 65.18 62.08 13.31
N LYS A 12 66.25 62.76 12.89
CA LYS A 12 67.45 62.10 12.34
C LYS A 12 68.04 61.11 13.35
N PRO A 13 68.47 59.91 12.92
CA PRO A 13 69.04 58.90 13.80
C PRO A 13 70.32 59.43 14.47
N LYS A 14 70.43 59.24 15.79
CA LYS A 14 71.54 59.73 16.63
C LYS A 14 72.84 58.94 16.47
N TYR A 15 72.92 58.01 15.53
CA TYR A 15 74.10 57.18 15.33
C TYR A 15 74.42 57.09 13.84
N THR A 16 75.40 57.90 13.43
CA THR A 16 76.10 57.80 12.14
C THR A 16 77.43 57.14 12.47
N GLY A 17 77.51 55.83 12.25
CA GLY A 17 78.67 55.00 12.62
C GLY A 17 79.93 55.28 11.81
N GLU A 18 80.37 56.53 11.77
CA GLU A 18 81.55 56.99 11.04
C GLU A 18 82.86 56.90 11.87
N GLU A 19 82.80 56.47 13.14
CA GLU A 19 83.98 56.35 14.02
C GLU A 19 84.01 55.06 14.85
N GLU A 20 83.94 53.88 14.22
CA GLU A 20 84.47 52.65 14.84
C GLU A 20 85.60 52.05 13.99
N GLU A 21 86.84 52.44 14.32
CA GLU A 21 88.04 51.78 13.83
C GLU A 21 88.15 50.36 14.41
N LEU A 22 87.71 49.39 13.63
CA LEU A 22 88.01 47.97 13.86
C LEU A 22 89.46 47.68 13.47
N THR A 23 90.31 47.54 14.47
CA THR A 23 91.67 47.01 14.36
C THR A 23 91.63 45.52 13.97
N ARG A 24 91.58 45.25 12.66
CA ARG A 24 91.92 43.94 12.09
C ARG A 24 92.92 44.14 10.97
N SER A 25 94.08 43.51 11.14
CA SER A 25 95.19 43.48 10.20
C SER A 25 94.74 43.14 8.78
N THR A 26 94.67 44.16 7.92
CA THR A 26 94.46 43.99 6.48
C THR A 26 95.82 43.84 5.81
N ARG A 27 96.18 42.61 5.47
CA ARG A 27 97.14 42.37 4.40
C ARG A 27 96.45 42.87 3.12
N VAL A 28 96.87 44.02 2.62
CA VAL A 28 96.36 44.58 1.36
C VAL A 28 96.84 43.67 0.23
N LEU A 29 95.92 42.89 -0.32
CA LEU A 29 96.15 42.07 -1.51
C LEU A 29 96.06 42.99 -2.73
N THR A 30 97.05 42.94 -3.61
CA THR A 30 97.06 43.67 -4.88
C THR A 30 95.97 43.11 -5.82
N SER A 31 95.54 43.87 -6.82
CA SER A 31 94.50 43.46 -7.78
C SER A 31 94.82 42.12 -8.46
N GLU A 32 96.10 41.81 -8.70
CA GLU A 32 96.56 40.53 -9.23
C GLU A 32 96.37 39.37 -8.22
N GLN A 33 96.49 39.64 -6.91
CA GLN A 33 96.20 38.65 -5.87
C GLN A 33 94.69 38.43 -5.68
N PHE A 34 93.87 39.46 -5.95
CA PHE A 34 92.42 39.32 -6.00
C PHE A 34 91.98 38.41 -7.17
N GLU A 35 92.61 38.51 -8.34
CA GLU A 35 92.35 37.61 -9.47
C GLU A 35 92.73 36.15 -9.18
N THR A 36 93.78 35.89 -8.38
CA THR A 36 94.09 34.52 -7.91
C THR A 36 93.19 34.02 -6.78
N GLN A 37 92.55 34.92 -6.02
CA GLN A 37 91.60 34.58 -4.95
C GLN A 37 90.15 34.49 -5.40
N VAL A 38 89.81 35.05 -6.57
CA VAL A 38 88.65 34.61 -7.34
C VAL A 38 89.00 33.26 -7.96
N ALA A 39 89.25 32.28 -7.09
CA ALA A 39 89.07 30.89 -7.44
C ALA A 39 87.67 30.81 -8.02
N ARG A 40 87.60 30.60 -9.34
CA ARG A 40 86.35 30.24 -10.03
C ARG A 40 85.60 29.35 -9.06
N ARG A 41 84.46 29.80 -8.53
CA ARG A 41 83.58 28.91 -7.78
C ARG A 41 83.25 27.82 -8.78
N GLN A 42 83.97 26.70 -8.72
CA GLN A 42 83.64 25.55 -9.52
C GLN A 42 82.28 25.12 -8.98
N ASN A 43 81.27 25.26 -9.82
CA ASN A 43 79.97 24.69 -9.53
C ASN A 43 80.16 23.17 -9.58
N GLY A 44 80.08 22.54 -8.42
CA GLY A 44 80.23 21.09 -8.27
C GLY A 44 81.51 20.65 -7.54
N PRO A 45 81.55 19.36 -7.15
CA PRO A 45 82.64 18.80 -6.39
C PRO A 45 83.96 18.75 -7.18
N PRO A 46 85.13 19.05 -6.59
CA PRO A 46 86.43 18.78 -7.20
C PRO A 46 86.57 17.31 -7.62
N ALA A 47 87.49 16.96 -8.52
CA ALA A 47 87.74 15.55 -8.85
C ALA A 47 88.26 14.74 -7.64
N TYR A 48 88.08 13.42 -7.69
CA TYR A 48 88.62 12.50 -6.68
C TYR A 48 90.14 12.72 -6.50
N GLY A 49 90.60 12.76 -5.25
CA GLY A 49 92.00 13.07 -4.90
C GLY A 49 92.32 14.56 -4.72
N SER A 50 91.47 15.47 -5.19
CA SER A 50 91.64 16.94 -5.01
C SER A 50 90.73 17.52 -3.92
N ARG A 51 90.21 16.69 -3.01
CA ARG A 51 89.17 17.07 -2.03
C ARG A 51 89.65 17.29 -0.59
N GLN A 52 90.95 17.16 -0.31
CA GLN A 52 91.46 17.20 1.07
C GLN A 52 91.18 18.50 1.84
N SER A 53 91.08 19.64 1.14
CA SER A 53 90.78 20.94 1.76
C SER A 53 89.37 21.45 1.46
N TRP A 54 88.55 20.65 0.80
CA TRP A 54 87.20 21.01 0.37
C TRP A 54 86.15 20.41 1.30
N ARG A 55 85.13 21.20 1.66
CA ARG A 55 84.08 20.80 2.61
C ARG A 55 82.71 21.19 2.07
N PRO A 56 81.86 20.22 1.70
CA PRO A 56 80.51 20.51 1.23
C PRO A 56 79.63 20.98 2.39
N ARG A 57 78.82 22.01 2.16
CA ARG A 57 77.88 22.59 3.13
C ARG A 57 76.45 22.68 2.59
N THR A 58 76.31 22.96 1.30
CA THR A 58 75.03 23.13 0.61
C THR A 58 74.72 21.89 -0.24
N ALA A 59 73.45 21.72 -0.63
CA ALA A 59 73.06 20.62 -1.51
C ALA A 59 73.77 20.68 -2.87
N GLU A 60 74.07 21.89 -3.35
CA GLU A 60 74.74 22.14 -4.64
C GLU A 60 76.21 21.71 -4.64
N ASP A 61 76.86 21.69 -3.47
CA ASP A 61 78.26 21.24 -3.34
C ASP A 61 78.41 19.75 -3.70
N PHE A 62 77.32 18.98 -3.65
CA PHE A 62 77.33 17.55 -4.02
C PHE A 62 77.06 17.30 -5.51
N GLY A 63 76.77 18.33 -6.32
CA GLY A 63 76.39 18.15 -7.73
C GLY A 63 75.12 17.31 -7.87
N ASP A 64 75.22 16.15 -8.54
CA ASP A 64 74.12 15.17 -8.66
C ASP A 64 73.88 14.33 -7.39
N GLY A 65 74.59 14.64 -6.30
CA GLY A 65 74.46 13.98 -5.00
C GLY A 65 75.63 13.06 -4.67
N GLY A 66 75.43 12.25 -3.61
CA GLY A 66 76.47 11.37 -3.07
C GLY A 66 77.33 12.04 -2.00
N ALA A 67 77.65 11.30 -0.95
CA ALA A 67 78.54 11.75 0.12
C ALA A 67 79.97 11.26 -0.15
N PHE A 68 80.96 12.08 0.14
CA PHE A 68 82.37 11.79 -0.10
C PHE A 68 83.02 11.18 1.15
N PRO A 69 83.32 9.88 1.17
CA PRO A 69 83.84 9.21 2.36
C PRO A 69 85.24 9.69 2.77
N GLU A 70 86.02 10.24 1.84
CA GLU A 70 87.33 10.85 2.09
C GLU A 70 87.26 12.19 2.84
N VAL A 71 86.09 12.83 2.88
CA VAL A 71 85.87 14.08 3.61
C VAL A 71 85.23 13.72 4.96
N HIS A 72 86.02 13.77 6.04
CA HIS A 72 85.60 13.40 7.40
C HIS A 72 84.70 14.47 8.06
N VAL A 73 83.58 14.77 7.42
CA VAL A 73 82.51 15.65 7.90
C VAL A 73 81.18 14.95 7.66
N ALA A 74 80.22 15.13 8.57
CA ALA A 74 78.86 14.63 8.36
C ALA A 74 78.23 15.33 7.15
N GLN A 75 77.93 14.55 6.12
CA GLN A 75 77.40 15.01 4.84
C GLN A 75 75.97 14.50 4.69
N TYR A 76 75.07 15.39 4.25
CA TYR A 76 73.65 15.08 4.09
C TYR A 76 73.18 15.46 2.68
N PRO A 77 73.60 14.75 1.62
CA PRO A 77 73.03 14.95 0.29
C PRO A 77 71.51 14.77 0.35
N LEU A 78 70.74 15.72 -0.18
CA LEU A 78 69.26 15.74 -0.13
C LEU A 78 68.69 15.64 1.31
N ASP A 79 69.41 16.15 2.32
CA ASP A 79 69.04 16.09 3.75
C ASP A 79 68.89 14.64 4.30
N MET A 80 69.37 13.64 3.58
CA MET A 80 69.27 12.23 3.98
C MET A 80 70.10 11.96 5.24
N GLY A 81 69.46 11.40 6.28
CA GLY A 81 70.14 11.03 7.54
C GLY A 81 70.40 12.19 8.50
N ARG A 82 69.91 13.39 8.20
CA ARG A 82 70.01 14.56 9.07
C ARG A 82 69.14 14.38 10.33
N LYS A 83 69.74 14.51 11.51
CA LYS A 83 69.01 14.49 12.79
C LYS A 83 68.38 15.87 13.03
N GLY A 84 67.09 15.92 13.37
CA GLY A 84 66.36 17.16 13.64
C GLY A 84 65.21 17.46 12.66
N THR A 85 65.12 16.74 11.54
CA THR A 85 63.87 16.60 10.78
C THR A 85 62.93 15.70 11.57
N ALA A 86 61.62 15.99 11.59
CA ALA A 86 60.63 15.26 12.39
C ALA A 86 60.73 13.74 12.16
N SER A 87 61.31 13.02 13.13
CA SER A 87 61.55 11.57 13.07
C SER A 87 60.26 10.77 13.16
N THR A 88 59.20 11.40 13.69
CA THR A 88 57.85 10.84 13.79
C THR A 88 56.92 11.65 12.89
N SER A 89 56.58 11.12 11.73
CA SER A 89 55.55 11.67 10.86
C SER A 89 54.44 10.64 10.66
N ASN A 90 53.19 11.09 10.59
CA ASN A 90 52.03 10.24 10.28
C ASN A 90 51.89 9.96 8.77
N ALA A 91 52.84 10.42 7.95
CA ALA A 91 52.81 10.26 6.52
C ALA A 91 53.29 8.85 6.12
N LEU A 92 52.61 8.23 5.17
CA LEU A 92 53.10 7.02 4.54
C LEU A 92 54.37 7.36 3.72
N VAL A 93 55.37 6.48 3.78
CA VAL A 93 56.61 6.64 3.01
C VAL A 93 56.28 6.60 1.51
N ARG A 94 56.66 7.66 0.78
CA ARG A 94 56.48 7.71 -0.68
C ARG A 94 57.40 6.71 -1.35
N ARG A 95 56.86 5.57 -1.77
CA ARG A 95 57.61 4.56 -2.53
C ARG A 95 57.55 4.81 -4.02
N VAL A 96 58.54 4.25 -4.71
CA VAL A 96 58.71 4.34 -6.16
C VAL A 96 58.77 2.92 -6.72
N ASP A 97 58.28 2.72 -7.93
CA ASP A 97 58.40 1.46 -8.66
C ASP A 97 59.76 1.31 -9.36
N GLY A 98 59.96 0.17 -10.04
CA GLY A 98 61.19 -0.09 -10.79
C GLY A 98 61.38 0.84 -12.00
N GLU A 99 60.32 1.53 -12.45
CA GLU A 99 60.35 2.50 -13.55
C GLU A 99 60.65 3.93 -13.05
N GLY A 100 60.74 4.16 -11.74
CA GLY A 100 60.93 5.50 -11.18
C GLY A 100 59.63 6.29 -10.96
N LYS A 101 58.45 5.69 -11.18
CA LYS A 101 57.15 6.31 -10.92
C LYS A 101 56.73 6.07 -9.48
N THR A 102 56.10 7.09 -8.89
CA THR A 102 55.69 7.04 -7.48
C THR A 102 54.43 6.22 -7.31
N LYS A 103 54.45 5.27 -6.38
CA LYS A 103 53.37 4.31 -6.13
C LYS A 103 52.24 4.93 -5.32
N TYR A 104 51.36 5.66 -5.98
CA TYR A 104 50.14 6.17 -5.34
C TYR A 104 49.15 5.06 -4.95
N ASP A 105 49.28 3.87 -5.55
CA ASP A 105 48.47 2.68 -5.28
C ASP A 105 48.58 2.20 -3.82
N GLU A 106 49.67 2.53 -3.11
CA GLU A 106 49.83 2.16 -1.69
C GLU A 106 48.78 2.83 -0.79
N ILE A 107 48.24 3.97 -1.22
CA ILE A 107 47.14 4.64 -0.54
C ILE A 107 45.87 3.78 -0.63
N ALA A 108 45.58 3.25 -1.84
CA ALA A 108 44.42 2.38 -2.08
C ALA A 108 44.57 0.99 -1.43
N ARG A 109 45.82 0.50 -1.30
CA ARG A 109 46.12 -0.79 -0.64
C ARG A 109 46.12 -0.71 0.89
N ARG A 110 45.98 0.47 1.48
CA ARG A 110 46.01 0.64 2.94
C ARG A 110 44.92 -0.18 3.62
N GLY A 111 45.31 -1.13 4.47
CA GLY A 111 44.39 -2.02 5.17
C GLY A 111 44.16 -3.37 4.47
N HIS A 112 44.80 -3.58 3.31
CA HIS A 112 44.86 -4.87 2.64
C HIS A 112 46.21 -5.56 2.85
N SER A 113 46.25 -6.87 2.59
CA SER A 113 47.52 -7.61 2.52
C SER A 113 48.29 -7.20 1.26
N ASP A 114 49.61 -7.35 1.28
CA ASP A 114 50.47 -7.07 0.12
C ASP A 114 50.13 -7.94 -1.10
N SER A 115 49.63 -9.15 -0.85
CA SER A 115 49.15 -10.09 -1.87
C SER A 115 47.82 -9.70 -2.52
N ARG A 116 47.06 -8.74 -1.95
CA ARG A 116 45.77 -8.34 -2.52
C ARG A 116 46.01 -7.40 -3.69
N ILE A 117 45.57 -7.83 -4.86
CA ILE A 117 45.60 -7.01 -6.07
C ILE A 117 44.49 -5.95 -5.97
N VAL A 118 44.87 -4.67 -6.07
CA VAL A 118 43.98 -3.52 -6.15
C VAL A 118 44.32 -2.77 -7.43
N GLN A 119 43.34 -2.61 -8.30
CA GLN A 119 43.45 -1.81 -9.51
C GLN A 119 43.22 -0.35 -9.13
N ALA A 120 44.20 0.50 -9.40
CA ALA A 120 44.20 1.91 -8.99
C ALA A 120 44.77 2.83 -10.07
N SER A 121 45.39 2.26 -11.10
CA SER A 121 46.11 3.01 -12.13
C SER A 121 45.25 3.19 -13.38
N PHE A 122 45.56 4.21 -14.18
CA PHE A 122 44.93 4.37 -15.49
C PHE A 122 45.27 3.24 -16.47
N LYS A 123 46.41 2.56 -16.28
CA LYS A 123 46.75 1.37 -17.09
C LYS A 123 45.67 0.29 -16.95
N ASP A 124 45.08 0.15 -15.76
CA ASP A 124 44.03 -0.83 -15.46
C ASP A 124 42.69 -0.53 -16.18
N LEU A 125 42.47 0.72 -16.62
CA LEU A 125 41.28 1.12 -17.40
C LEU A 125 41.39 0.76 -18.89
N ILE A 126 42.61 0.60 -19.40
CA ILE A 126 42.85 0.32 -20.82
C ILE A 126 42.54 -1.16 -21.07
N PRO A 127 41.71 -1.50 -22.08
CA PRO A 127 41.42 -2.88 -22.43
C PRO A 127 42.72 -3.67 -22.65
N LEU A 128 42.83 -4.87 -22.07
CA LEU A 128 44.08 -5.64 -22.06
C LEU A 128 44.66 -5.83 -23.47
N ARG A 129 43.85 -6.09 -24.49
CA ARG A 129 44.31 -6.27 -25.88
C ARG A 129 44.94 -5.01 -26.51
N GLN A 130 44.68 -3.84 -25.95
CA GLN A 130 45.15 -2.54 -26.44
C GLN A 130 46.29 -1.98 -25.58
N GLN A 131 46.67 -2.66 -24.50
CA GLN A 131 47.81 -2.25 -23.69
C GLN A 131 49.11 -2.46 -24.48
N ALA A 132 50.03 -1.49 -24.40
CA ALA A 132 51.31 -1.56 -25.10
C ALA A 132 52.17 -2.76 -24.65
N ASP A 133 51.97 -3.24 -23.42
CA ASP A 133 52.67 -4.38 -22.82
C ASP A 133 51.92 -5.70 -23.02
N ALA A 134 50.78 -5.70 -23.71
CA ALA A 134 50.01 -6.90 -23.95
C ALA A 134 50.61 -7.70 -25.10
N GLY A 135 51.46 -8.66 -24.74
CA GLY A 135 51.82 -9.77 -25.62
C GLY A 135 50.61 -10.68 -25.90
N GLU A 136 50.89 -11.94 -26.24
CA GLU A 136 49.84 -12.96 -26.38
C GLU A 136 49.17 -13.21 -25.01
N LEU A 137 47.92 -12.79 -24.88
CA LEU A 137 47.15 -12.96 -23.63
C LEU A 137 46.77 -14.44 -23.48
N ASP A 138 47.44 -15.12 -22.55
CA ASP A 138 47.05 -16.47 -22.16
C ASP A 138 45.75 -16.42 -21.33
N LEU A 139 44.65 -16.80 -21.99
CA LEU A 139 43.32 -16.94 -21.39
C LEU A 139 42.97 -18.41 -21.15
N ALA A 140 43.94 -19.33 -21.25
CA ALA A 140 43.71 -20.73 -20.98
C ALA A 140 43.30 -20.94 -19.52
N ARG A 141 42.39 -21.89 -19.31
CA ARG A 141 42.08 -22.35 -17.96
C ARG A 141 43.31 -23.07 -17.39
N PRO A 142 43.53 -23.01 -16.07
CA PRO A 142 44.56 -23.83 -15.44
C PRO A 142 44.39 -25.31 -15.80
N SER A 143 45.51 -26.04 -15.85
CA SER A 143 45.51 -27.48 -16.13
C SER A 143 44.57 -28.27 -15.21
N GLN A 144 44.04 -29.38 -15.71
CA GLN A 144 43.09 -30.22 -14.98
C GLN A 144 43.65 -30.70 -13.62
N GLU A 145 44.94 -30.99 -13.55
CA GLU A 145 45.63 -31.41 -12.31
C GLU A 145 45.61 -30.30 -11.24
N VAL A 146 45.89 -29.05 -11.64
CA VAL A 146 45.83 -27.90 -10.72
C VAL A 146 44.40 -27.66 -10.25
N VAL A 147 43.41 -27.83 -11.13
CA VAL A 147 41.99 -27.72 -10.77
C VAL A 147 41.60 -28.80 -9.77
N GLN A 148 42.02 -30.05 -9.96
CA GLN A 148 41.76 -31.15 -9.02
C GLN A 148 42.44 -30.90 -7.66
N ALA A 149 43.72 -30.53 -7.66
CA ALA A 149 44.45 -30.24 -6.43
C ALA A 149 43.87 -29.04 -5.65
N THR A 150 43.41 -27.99 -6.35
CA THR A 150 42.74 -26.86 -5.71
C THR A 150 41.37 -27.24 -5.18
N LYS A 151 40.60 -28.04 -5.94
CA LYS A 151 39.31 -28.59 -5.50
C LYS A 151 39.46 -29.39 -4.21
N GLU A 152 40.39 -30.34 -4.14
CA GLU A 152 40.63 -31.16 -2.95
C GLU A 152 41.02 -30.30 -1.74
N LYS A 153 41.91 -29.32 -1.93
CA LYS A 153 42.28 -28.38 -0.85
C LYS A 153 41.08 -27.56 -0.36
N THR A 154 40.26 -27.04 -1.27
CA THR A 154 39.05 -26.31 -0.88
C THR A 154 38.01 -27.20 -0.23
N GLU A 155 37.84 -28.43 -0.71
CA GLU A 155 36.92 -29.41 -0.14
C GLU A 155 37.30 -29.76 1.29
N GLN A 156 38.58 -30.04 1.55
CA GLN A 156 39.10 -30.30 2.90
C GLN A 156 38.89 -29.10 3.83
N ALA A 157 39.17 -27.87 3.36
CA ALA A 157 38.97 -26.66 4.16
C ALA A 157 37.49 -26.42 4.50
N LEU A 158 36.58 -26.62 3.52
CA LEU A 158 35.15 -26.49 3.73
C LEU A 158 34.62 -27.60 4.64
N MET A 159 35.10 -28.84 4.47
CA MET A 159 34.75 -29.96 5.33
C MET A 159 35.14 -29.69 6.79
N ALA A 160 36.30 -29.07 7.04
CA ALA A 160 36.70 -28.68 8.39
C ALA A 160 35.76 -27.63 9.02
N LEU A 161 35.32 -26.63 8.24
CA LEU A 161 34.35 -25.62 8.70
C LEU A 161 32.98 -26.24 8.99
N VAL A 162 32.50 -27.11 8.10
CA VAL A 162 31.22 -27.83 8.26
C VAL A 162 31.29 -28.81 9.43
N ALA A 163 32.41 -29.49 9.64
CA ALA A 163 32.62 -30.36 10.80
C ALA A 163 32.47 -29.59 12.12
N GLY A 164 33.03 -28.37 12.21
CA GLY A 164 32.85 -27.50 13.37
C GLY A 164 31.39 -27.10 13.61
N GLN A 165 30.67 -26.72 12.55
CA GLN A 165 29.25 -26.34 12.65
C GLN A 165 28.34 -27.54 12.99
N THR A 166 28.57 -28.69 12.38
CA THR A 166 27.80 -29.91 12.62
C THR A 166 28.04 -30.48 14.02
N ALA A 167 29.25 -30.36 14.55
CA ALA A 167 29.57 -30.71 15.95
C ALA A 167 28.76 -29.86 16.95
N ALA A 168 28.62 -28.55 16.70
CA ALA A 168 27.82 -27.67 17.55
C ALA A 168 26.31 -27.99 17.52
N GLN A 169 25.80 -28.51 16.39
CA GLN A 169 24.39 -28.90 16.25
C GLN A 169 24.05 -30.26 16.88
N LYS A 170 25.05 -31.12 17.14
CA LYS A 170 24.86 -32.46 17.73
C LYS A 170 25.44 -32.56 19.15
N PRO A 171 24.88 -31.84 20.15
CA PRO A 171 25.43 -31.83 21.51
C PRO A 171 25.25 -33.16 22.27
N LYS A 172 24.35 -34.04 21.82
CA LYS A 172 24.04 -35.32 22.49
C LYS A 172 25.09 -36.41 22.25
N ASN A 173 25.97 -36.25 21.27
CA ASN A 173 27.12 -37.14 21.06
C ASN A 173 28.35 -36.56 21.76
N VAL A 174 28.28 -36.37 23.09
CA VAL A 174 29.50 -36.18 23.88
C VAL A 174 30.23 -37.51 23.83
N GLN A 175 31.20 -37.64 22.93
CA GLN A 175 32.19 -38.70 23.06
C GLN A 175 32.85 -38.48 24.43
N GLY A 176 32.62 -39.42 25.36
CA GLY A 176 33.37 -39.47 26.61
C GLY A 176 34.88 -39.48 26.30
N ARG A 177 35.68 -39.02 27.27
CA ARG A 177 37.15 -38.87 27.24
C ARG A 177 37.78 -39.22 25.88
N LYS A 178 38.05 -38.20 25.07
CA LYS A 178 39.19 -38.30 24.15
C LYS A 178 40.41 -38.09 25.00
N ASP A 179 41.22 -39.14 25.16
CA ASP A 179 42.55 -39.01 25.74
C ASP A 179 43.44 -38.29 24.74
N ASP A 180 43.23 -36.97 24.60
CA ASP A 180 44.01 -36.14 23.70
C ASP A 180 45.45 -36.13 24.21
N GLU A 181 46.36 -36.67 23.40
CA GLU A 181 47.78 -36.73 23.73
C GLU A 181 48.34 -35.31 23.93
N PRO A 182 49.16 -35.09 24.97
CA PRO A 182 49.69 -33.77 25.26
C PRO A 182 50.63 -33.30 24.14
N THR A 183 50.38 -32.11 23.59
CA THR A 183 51.21 -31.51 22.55
C THR A 183 52.38 -30.76 23.18
N PHE A 184 53.61 -31.09 22.79
CA PHE A 184 54.81 -30.40 23.26
C PHE A 184 55.24 -29.32 22.25
N VAL A 185 55.18 -28.06 22.66
CA VAL A 185 55.58 -26.92 21.83
C VAL A 185 56.88 -26.33 22.37
N ARG A 186 57.89 -26.22 21.50
CA ARG A 186 59.13 -25.50 21.80
C ARG A 186 58.93 -24.01 21.54
N TYR A 187 59.06 -23.20 22.57
CA TYR A 187 58.95 -21.75 22.51
C TYR A 187 60.32 -21.11 22.74
N THR A 188 60.71 -20.22 21.85
CA THR A 188 61.90 -19.39 21.99
C THR A 188 61.46 -17.98 22.40
N PRO A 189 61.68 -17.55 23.65
CA PRO A 189 61.32 -16.21 24.08
C PRO A 189 62.11 -15.14 23.32
N THR A 190 61.43 -14.11 22.83
CA THR A 190 62.08 -12.89 22.36
C THR A 190 62.47 -12.06 23.59
N ALA A 191 63.72 -11.59 23.67
CA ALA A 191 64.34 -10.97 24.86
C ALA A 191 63.79 -9.59 25.29
N GLN A 192 62.49 -9.36 25.12
CA GLN A 192 61.81 -8.11 25.51
C GLN A 192 61.55 -8.03 27.03
N MET A 193 61.65 -9.16 27.74
CA MET A 193 61.47 -9.28 29.19
C MET A 193 62.63 -10.07 29.80
N GLY A 194 63.80 -9.44 29.91
CA GLY A 194 64.82 -9.66 30.95
C GLY A 194 65.46 -11.05 31.18
N GLU A 195 65.00 -12.14 30.56
CA GLU A 195 65.45 -13.49 30.90
C GLU A 195 66.15 -14.21 29.74
N ALA A 196 67.45 -14.40 29.94
CA ALA A 196 68.44 -15.23 29.25
C ALA A 196 68.16 -15.63 27.78
N GLN A 197 68.85 -14.89 26.91
CA GLN A 197 69.31 -15.30 25.58
C GLN A 197 69.57 -16.82 25.49
N GLY A 198 68.86 -17.51 24.59
CA GLY A 198 69.19 -18.87 24.16
C GLY A 198 68.52 -20.05 24.89
N LYS A 199 67.75 -19.84 25.97
CA LYS A 199 67.00 -20.95 26.61
C LYS A 199 65.61 -21.12 25.98
N THR A 200 65.44 -22.15 25.14
CA THR A 200 64.12 -22.56 24.64
C THR A 200 63.30 -23.20 25.77
N ARG A 201 62.04 -22.78 25.95
CA ARG A 201 61.09 -23.38 26.90
C ARG A 201 60.26 -24.43 26.17
N ILE A 202 60.01 -25.59 26.78
CA ILE A 202 59.10 -26.60 26.22
C ILE A 202 57.81 -26.56 27.02
N PHE A 203 56.70 -26.25 26.36
CA PHE A 203 55.38 -26.26 26.96
C PHE A 203 54.66 -27.56 26.63
N LYS A 204 54.12 -28.20 27.66
CA LYS A 204 53.15 -29.29 27.52
C LYS A 204 51.75 -28.69 27.49
N ILE A 205 51.12 -28.66 26.32
CA ILE A 205 49.77 -28.15 26.13
C ILE A 205 48.81 -29.33 26.14
N GLN A 206 47.82 -29.29 27.04
CA GLN A 206 46.77 -30.29 27.14
C GLN A 206 45.40 -29.60 27.21
N GLN A 207 44.43 -30.12 26.48
CA GLN A 207 43.07 -29.60 26.50
C GLN A 207 42.42 -29.87 27.87
N ARG A 208 41.85 -28.85 28.50
CA ARG A 208 41.13 -29.02 29.77
C ARG A 208 39.87 -29.82 29.52
N GLN A 209 39.62 -30.83 30.36
CA GLN A 209 38.35 -31.56 30.34
C GLN A 209 37.18 -30.59 30.60
N LEU A 210 36.20 -30.59 29.70
CA LEU A 210 34.97 -29.78 29.82
C LEU A 210 33.87 -30.63 30.48
N ASP A 211 33.07 -30.00 31.33
CA ASP A 211 31.93 -30.64 31.97
C ASP A 211 30.76 -30.72 30.96
N PRO A 212 30.22 -31.92 30.67
CA PRO A 212 29.12 -32.08 29.73
C PRO A 212 27.79 -31.44 30.18
N LEU A 213 27.64 -31.14 31.47
CA LEU A 213 26.45 -30.48 32.03
C LEU A 213 26.64 -28.97 32.24
N GLU A 214 27.82 -28.44 31.93
CA GLU A 214 28.12 -27.01 32.08
C GLU A 214 27.35 -26.20 31.01
N PRO A 215 26.49 -25.24 31.41
CA PRO A 215 25.78 -24.40 30.45
C PRO A 215 26.73 -23.42 29.73
N PRO A 216 26.32 -22.83 28.59
CA PRO A 216 27.12 -21.83 27.89
C PRO A 216 27.54 -20.65 28.79
N LYS A 217 28.85 -20.41 28.92
CA LYS A 217 29.44 -19.40 29.83
C LYS A 217 29.13 -17.95 29.47
N PHE A 218 28.99 -17.65 28.18
CA PHE A 218 28.99 -16.28 27.68
C PHE A 218 27.66 -15.93 27.01
N LYS A 219 27.19 -14.70 27.24
CA LYS A 219 25.98 -14.14 26.61
C LYS A 219 26.32 -13.55 25.24
N HIS A 220 25.34 -13.60 24.33
CA HIS A 220 25.48 -13.00 23.01
C HIS A 220 25.42 -11.47 23.12
N LYS A 221 26.43 -10.77 22.57
CA LYS A 221 26.47 -9.30 22.49
C LYS A 221 26.31 -8.87 21.02
N ARG A 222 25.32 -8.03 20.72
CA ARG A 222 25.17 -7.42 19.39
C ARG A 222 26.13 -6.23 19.29
N ILE A 223 27.06 -6.33 18.35
CA ILE A 223 28.04 -5.28 18.03
C ILE A 223 27.63 -4.69 16.68
N PRO A 224 27.71 -3.36 16.46
CA PRO A 224 27.51 -2.79 15.15
C PRO A 224 28.48 -3.42 14.15
N ARG A 225 28.09 -3.46 12.87
CA ARG A 225 29.00 -3.94 11.82
C ARG A 225 30.27 -3.08 11.85
N GLY A 226 31.43 -3.74 11.83
CA GLY A 226 32.71 -3.06 11.69
C GLY A 226 32.78 -2.25 10.38
N PRO A 227 33.77 -1.37 10.25
CA PRO A 227 34.00 -0.69 8.99
C PRO A 227 34.20 -1.72 7.87
N PRO A 228 33.69 -1.46 6.65
CA PRO A 228 33.99 -2.32 5.51
C PRO A 228 35.49 -2.32 5.23
N SER A 229 35.94 -3.25 4.39
CA SER A 229 37.25 -3.12 3.77
C SER A 229 37.39 -1.73 3.10
N PRO A 230 38.59 -1.14 3.05
CA PRO A 230 38.79 0.15 2.40
C PRO A 230 38.18 0.16 1.00
N PRO A 231 37.53 1.26 0.59
CA PRO A 231 36.80 1.29 -0.66
C PRO A 231 37.76 1.09 -1.84
N PRO A 232 37.44 0.20 -2.80
CA PRO A 232 38.26 0.05 -3.98
C PRO A 232 38.20 1.32 -4.85
N PRO A 233 39.27 1.66 -5.58
CA PRO A 233 39.24 2.75 -6.55
C PRO A 233 38.16 2.54 -7.62
N VAL A 234 37.42 3.59 -7.91
CA VAL A 234 36.35 3.55 -8.91
C VAL A 234 36.93 3.92 -10.28
N LEU A 235 37.09 2.90 -11.13
CA LEU A 235 37.65 3.01 -12.47
C LEU A 235 36.54 3.23 -13.51
N HIS A 236 35.95 4.43 -13.52
CA HIS A 236 34.98 4.82 -14.55
C HIS A 236 35.66 5.52 -15.73
N SER A 237 35.02 5.47 -16.90
CA SER A 237 35.35 6.40 -17.98
C SER A 237 35.14 7.86 -17.50
N PRO A 238 35.79 8.85 -18.11
CA PRO A 238 35.51 10.25 -17.84
C PRO A 238 34.00 10.53 -17.88
N PRO A 239 33.46 11.33 -16.95
CA PRO A 239 32.03 11.58 -16.90
C PRO A 239 31.57 12.23 -18.20
N ARG A 240 30.51 11.69 -18.80
CA ARG A 240 29.86 12.34 -19.96
C ARG A 240 29.29 13.66 -19.48
N LYS A 241 29.53 14.73 -20.24
CA LYS A 241 28.94 16.04 -19.94
C LYS A 241 27.43 15.92 -20.11
N LEU A 242 26.70 16.13 -19.01
CA LEU A 242 25.24 16.17 -19.04
C LEU A 242 24.81 17.47 -19.74
N THR A 243 23.96 17.37 -20.75
CA THR A 243 23.34 18.56 -21.36
C THR A 243 22.18 19.04 -20.48
N ALA A 244 21.87 20.34 -20.52
CA ALA A 244 20.71 20.87 -19.80
C ALA A 244 19.41 20.23 -20.29
N GLU A 245 19.32 19.95 -21.59
CA GLU A 245 18.18 19.27 -22.23
C GLU A 245 17.99 17.85 -21.68
N ASP A 246 19.07 17.07 -21.57
CA ASP A 246 19.00 15.73 -20.96
C ASP A 246 18.51 15.83 -19.50
N GLN A 247 19.05 16.78 -18.73
CA GLN A 247 18.65 16.95 -17.34
C GLN A 247 17.16 17.31 -17.20
N GLU A 248 16.63 18.12 -18.11
CA GLU A 248 15.21 18.47 -18.15
C GLU A 248 14.32 17.30 -18.56
N MET A 249 14.71 16.53 -19.57
CA MET A 249 13.96 15.34 -19.98
C MET A 249 13.87 14.29 -18.87
N TRP A 250 14.91 14.17 -18.05
CA TRP A 250 14.95 13.24 -16.92
C TRP A 250 14.41 13.85 -15.61
N LYS A 251 13.83 15.07 -15.65
CA LYS A 251 13.19 15.67 -14.48
C LYS A 251 11.82 15.02 -14.24
N ILE A 252 11.80 14.05 -13.32
CA ILE A 252 10.56 13.34 -12.93
C ILE A 252 9.63 14.31 -12.18
N PRO A 253 8.38 14.54 -12.66
CA PRO A 253 7.40 15.34 -11.93
C PRO A 253 7.06 14.72 -10.56
N PRO A 254 6.73 15.54 -9.55
CA PRO A 254 6.39 15.02 -8.23
C PRO A 254 5.13 14.14 -8.31
N PRO A 255 5.13 12.94 -7.68
CA PRO A 255 3.98 12.06 -7.72
C PRO A 255 2.88 12.61 -6.80
N ILE A 256 1.85 13.20 -7.41
CA ILE A 256 0.65 13.67 -6.71
C ILE A 256 -0.39 12.56 -6.80
N SER A 257 -0.58 11.84 -5.69
CA SER A 257 -1.54 10.74 -5.63
C SER A 257 -2.94 11.24 -5.29
N ASN A 258 -3.95 10.66 -5.95
CA ASN A 258 -5.36 10.87 -5.60
C ASN A 258 -5.78 10.09 -4.34
N TRP A 259 -4.97 9.14 -3.86
CA TRP A 259 -5.28 8.29 -2.70
C TRP A 259 -4.45 8.60 -1.45
N LYS A 260 -3.14 8.83 -1.62
CA LYS A 260 -2.21 8.91 -0.49
C LYS A 260 -1.55 10.28 -0.40
N ASN A 261 -1.70 10.90 0.76
CA ASN A 261 -1.01 12.13 1.12
C ASN A 261 -0.43 11.99 2.54
N PRO A 262 0.70 11.27 2.70
CA PRO A 262 1.23 10.92 4.02
C PRO A 262 1.66 12.15 4.83
N LYS A 263 2.06 13.22 4.15
CA LYS A 263 2.49 14.49 4.78
C LYS A 263 1.35 15.51 4.88
N GLY A 264 0.14 15.19 4.43
CA GLY A 264 -1.02 16.06 4.54
C GLY A 264 -0.91 17.38 3.75
N TYR A 265 -0.14 17.43 2.66
CA TYR A 265 0.01 18.66 1.88
C TYR A 265 -1.29 19.14 1.23
N THR A 266 -1.56 20.44 1.31
CA THR A 266 -2.67 21.07 0.59
C THR A 266 -2.28 21.29 -0.87
N VAL A 267 -2.56 20.30 -1.71
CA VAL A 267 -2.32 20.37 -3.16
C VAL A 267 -3.52 21.03 -3.86
N PRO A 268 -3.31 22.05 -4.70
CA PRO A 268 -4.39 22.68 -5.47
C PRO A 268 -5.03 21.70 -6.46
N LEU A 269 -6.28 21.96 -6.84
CA LEU A 269 -7.09 21.02 -7.63
C LEU A 269 -6.50 20.74 -9.01
N ASP A 270 -5.91 21.75 -9.65
CA ASP A 270 -5.26 21.61 -10.96
C ASP A 270 -4.13 20.57 -10.90
N LYS A 271 -3.29 20.59 -9.87
CA LYS A 271 -2.18 19.63 -9.71
C LYS A 271 -2.63 18.24 -9.26
N ARG A 272 -3.76 18.13 -8.56
CA ARG A 272 -4.37 16.83 -8.23
C ARG A 272 -4.93 16.13 -9.47
N LEU A 273 -5.57 16.90 -10.34
CA LEU A 273 -6.17 16.40 -11.58
C LEU A 273 -5.17 16.34 -12.74
N ALA A 274 -4.00 16.97 -12.63
CA ALA A 274 -3.01 17.03 -13.71
C ALA A 274 -2.48 15.66 -14.18
N ALA A 275 -2.35 14.70 -13.26
CA ALA A 275 -1.91 13.34 -13.60
C ALA A 275 -3.06 12.44 -14.09
N ASP A 276 -4.28 12.96 -14.11
CA ASP A 276 -5.47 12.23 -14.46
C ASP A 276 -5.70 12.28 -15.97
N GLY A 277 -5.29 11.23 -16.67
CA GLY A 277 -5.38 11.11 -18.12
C GLY A 277 -6.81 11.11 -18.69
N ARG A 278 -7.85 11.25 -17.85
CA ARG A 278 -9.25 11.40 -18.26
C ARG A 278 -9.47 12.59 -19.19
N GLY A 279 -8.72 13.68 -19.01
CA GLY A 279 -8.81 14.85 -19.90
C GLY A 279 -8.18 14.67 -21.28
N LEU A 280 -7.41 13.59 -21.48
CA LEU A 280 -6.80 13.23 -22.77
C LEU A 280 -7.66 12.24 -23.57
N GLN A 281 -8.75 11.72 -22.99
CA GLN A 281 -9.66 10.79 -23.65
C GLN A 281 -10.78 11.58 -24.33
N ASP A 282 -10.70 11.70 -25.66
CA ASP A 282 -11.81 12.22 -26.46
C ASP A 282 -12.86 11.12 -26.64
N ILE A 283 -14.00 11.24 -25.93
CA ILE A 283 -15.12 10.31 -26.06
C ILE A 283 -15.81 10.58 -27.39
N THR A 284 -15.51 9.76 -28.39
CA THR A 284 -16.16 9.79 -29.71
C THR A 284 -17.31 8.78 -29.75
N ILE A 285 -18.50 9.22 -30.18
CA ILE A 285 -19.69 8.37 -30.32
C ILE A 285 -19.83 7.94 -31.79
N ASN A 286 -20.17 6.68 -32.02
CA ASN A 286 -20.35 6.13 -33.36
C ASN A 286 -21.66 6.61 -34.01
N ASP A 287 -21.63 7.05 -35.26
CA ASP A 287 -22.80 7.52 -36.04
C ASP A 287 -23.91 6.47 -36.20
N LYS A 288 -23.57 5.18 -36.05
CA LYS A 288 -24.56 4.09 -36.03
C LYS A 288 -25.61 4.26 -34.94
N PHE A 289 -25.29 4.91 -33.82
CA PHE A 289 -26.27 5.20 -32.77
C PHE A 289 -27.34 6.18 -33.27
N ALA A 290 -26.97 7.16 -34.10
CA ALA A 290 -27.94 8.06 -34.71
C ALA A 290 -28.82 7.33 -35.74
N GLN A 291 -28.20 6.51 -36.60
CA GLN A 291 -28.93 5.69 -37.58
C GLN A 291 -29.90 4.71 -36.91
N PHE A 292 -29.48 4.08 -35.81
CA PHE A 292 -30.32 3.19 -35.03
C PHE A 292 -31.48 3.93 -34.35
N GLY A 293 -31.22 5.10 -33.77
CA GLY A 293 -32.25 5.95 -33.19
C GLY A 293 -33.29 6.40 -34.21
N GLU A 294 -32.86 6.77 -35.41
CA GLU A 294 -33.75 7.13 -36.52
C GLU A 294 -34.58 5.93 -37.00
N ALA A 295 -33.95 4.77 -37.16
CA ALA A 295 -34.62 3.54 -37.55
C ALA A 295 -35.72 3.13 -36.56
N LEU A 296 -35.46 3.23 -35.26
CA LEU A 296 -36.46 2.95 -34.22
C LEU A 296 -37.62 3.95 -34.26
N GLN A 297 -37.35 5.24 -34.45
CA GLN A 297 -38.43 6.23 -34.57
C GLN A 297 -39.28 6.03 -35.83
N ALA A 298 -38.66 5.64 -36.94
CA ALA A 298 -39.38 5.30 -38.17
C ALA A 298 -40.26 4.05 -37.97
N ALA A 299 -39.73 3.02 -37.30
CA ALA A 299 -40.49 1.83 -36.96
C ALA A 299 -41.69 2.12 -36.04
N ASP A 300 -41.52 2.98 -35.02
CA ASP A 300 -42.63 3.39 -34.13
C ASP A 300 -43.73 4.14 -34.89
N ARG A 301 -43.37 5.05 -35.81
CA ARG A 301 -44.36 5.74 -36.66
C ARG A 301 -45.13 4.75 -37.52
N HIS A 302 -44.45 3.82 -38.18
CA HIS A 302 -45.09 2.80 -39.01
C HIS A 302 -46.03 1.91 -38.18
N ALA A 303 -45.60 1.45 -37.00
CA ALA A 303 -46.42 0.64 -36.11
C ALA A 303 -47.69 1.38 -35.65
N ARG A 304 -47.58 2.67 -35.31
CA ARG A 304 -48.75 3.49 -34.94
C ARG A 304 -49.72 3.68 -36.09
N GLU A 305 -49.20 3.92 -37.30
CA GLU A 305 -50.03 4.06 -38.50
C GLU A 305 -50.77 2.76 -38.83
N GLU A 306 -50.09 1.62 -38.76
CA GLU A 306 -50.74 0.32 -38.92
C GLU A 306 -51.83 0.07 -37.87
N VAL A 307 -51.56 0.34 -36.59
CA VAL A 307 -52.55 0.18 -35.52
C VAL A 307 -53.75 1.10 -35.76
N LYS A 308 -53.52 2.35 -36.17
CA LYS A 308 -54.58 3.31 -36.49
C LYS A 308 -55.42 2.84 -37.68
N GLN A 309 -54.79 2.33 -38.73
CA GLN A 309 -55.49 1.78 -39.89
C GLN A 309 -56.33 0.55 -39.52
N ARG A 310 -55.78 -0.37 -38.72
CA ARG A 310 -56.51 -1.54 -38.21
C ARG A 310 -57.69 -1.13 -37.34
N ALA A 311 -57.51 -0.14 -36.46
CA ALA A 311 -58.60 0.38 -35.63
C ALA A 311 -59.73 1.01 -36.48
N ILE A 312 -59.39 1.80 -37.50
CA ILE A 312 -60.39 2.37 -38.43
C ILE A 312 -61.12 1.27 -39.21
N MET A 313 -60.40 0.24 -39.67
CA MET A 313 -61.02 -0.90 -40.38
C MET A 313 -61.97 -1.67 -39.46
N GLN A 314 -61.54 -1.96 -38.22
CA GLN A 314 -62.38 -2.63 -37.22
C GLN A 314 -63.62 -1.81 -36.88
N GLN A 315 -63.49 -0.49 -36.74
CA GLN A 315 -64.64 0.41 -36.53
C GLN A 315 -65.63 0.33 -37.71
N ARG A 316 -65.14 0.39 -38.96
CA ARG A 316 -66.01 0.26 -40.15
C ARG A 316 -66.71 -1.10 -40.23
N LEU A 317 -66.02 -2.19 -39.88
CA LEU A 317 -66.62 -3.52 -39.82
C LEU A 317 -67.69 -3.59 -38.72
N ALA A 318 -67.42 -3.03 -37.54
CA ALA A 318 -68.38 -2.96 -36.45
C ALA A 318 -69.61 -2.09 -36.81
N GLU A 319 -69.43 -0.97 -37.51
CA GLU A 319 -70.53 -0.16 -38.04
C GLU A 319 -71.37 -0.93 -39.06
N LYS A 320 -70.73 -1.65 -39.99
CA LYS A 320 -71.43 -2.49 -40.98
C LYS A 320 -72.20 -3.63 -40.32
N GLU A 321 -71.62 -4.28 -39.31
CA GLU A 321 -72.29 -5.34 -38.54
C GLU A 321 -73.46 -4.78 -37.72
N LYS A 322 -73.31 -3.59 -37.12
CA LYS A 322 -74.41 -2.88 -36.45
C LYS A 322 -75.55 -2.57 -37.42
N LEU A 323 -75.25 -2.04 -38.60
CA LEU A 323 -76.26 -1.74 -39.63
C LEU A 323 -76.99 -3.01 -40.07
N GLN A 324 -76.26 -4.11 -40.30
CA GLN A 324 -76.88 -5.42 -40.61
C GLN A 324 -77.79 -5.93 -39.47
N LYS A 325 -77.39 -5.75 -38.20
CA LYS A 325 -78.22 -6.09 -37.04
C LYS A 325 -79.46 -5.20 -36.97
N GLU A 326 -79.34 -3.90 -37.24
CA GLU A 326 -80.48 -2.97 -37.31
C GLU A 326 -81.47 -3.35 -38.41
N ASP A 327 -80.98 -3.67 -39.61
CA ASP A 327 -81.82 -4.13 -40.71
C ASP A 327 -82.48 -5.48 -40.40
N HIS A 328 -81.76 -6.40 -39.74
CA HIS A 328 -82.32 -7.67 -39.28
C HIS A 328 -83.45 -7.45 -38.25
N LEU A 329 -83.22 -6.60 -37.25
CA LEU A 329 -84.23 -6.22 -36.26
C LEU A 329 -85.42 -5.50 -36.91
N ARG A 330 -85.17 -4.65 -37.91
CA ARG A 330 -86.21 -3.96 -38.68
C ARG A 330 -87.09 -4.94 -39.46
N ASN A 331 -86.49 -5.95 -40.09
CA ASN A 331 -87.22 -7.01 -40.80
C ASN A 331 -88.03 -7.88 -39.84
N LEU A 332 -87.45 -8.27 -38.70
CA LEU A 332 -88.16 -9.01 -37.65
C LEU A 332 -89.33 -8.20 -37.09
N ALA A 333 -89.14 -6.91 -36.85
CA ALA A 333 -90.22 -6.02 -36.42
C ALA A 333 -91.33 -5.87 -37.48
N LYS A 334 -90.98 -5.88 -38.77
CA LYS A 334 -91.96 -5.89 -39.87
C LYS A 334 -92.74 -7.20 -39.90
N GLN A 335 -92.06 -8.34 -39.76
CA GLN A 335 -92.67 -9.66 -39.70
C GLN A 335 -93.59 -9.82 -38.48
N ALA A 336 -93.17 -9.35 -37.30
CA ALA A 336 -93.99 -9.33 -36.10
C ALA A 336 -95.23 -8.42 -36.24
N ARG A 337 -95.14 -7.31 -36.98
CA ARG A 337 -96.30 -6.47 -37.32
C ARG A 337 -97.25 -7.17 -38.29
N GLU A 338 -96.73 -7.89 -39.28
CA GLU A 338 -97.54 -8.68 -40.22
C GLU A 338 -98.25 -9.85 -39.51
N GLU A 339 -97.58 -10.55 -38.60
CA GLU A 339 -98.18 -11.58 -37.75
C GLU A 339 -99.23 -11.02 -36.80
N ARG A 340 -99.01 -9.81 -36.24
CA ARG A 340 -99.99 -9.11 -35.42
C ARG A 340 -101.22 -8.67 -36.23
N ALA A 341 -101.03 -8.25 -37.46
CA ALA A 341 -102.13 -7.94 -38.38
C ALA A 341 -102.90 -9.21 -38.81
N ASN A 342 -102.23 -10.37 -38.88
CA ASN A 342 -102.89 -11.66 -39.13
C ASN A 342 -103.61 -12.23 -37.89
N THR A 343 -103.10 -11.99 -36.69
CA THR A 343 -103.80 -12.31 -35.43
C THR A 343 -104.95 -11.34 -35.14
N SER A 344 -104.85 -10.07 -35.55
CA SER A 344 -105.98 -9.12 -35.45
C SER A 344 -107.12 -9.43 -36.43
N ARG A 345 -106.88 -10.24 -37.48
CA ARG A 345 -107.94 -10.76 -38.37
C ARG A 345 -108.64 -12.02 -37.81
N ARG A 346 -108.13 -12.64 -36.74
CA ARG A 346 -108.72 -13.83 -36.11
C ARG A 346 -109.41 -13.56 -34.75
N HIS A 347 -109.42 -12.32 -34.26
CA HIS A 347 -109.96 -11.98 -32.94
C HIS A 347 -111.06 -10.89 -32.98
N SER A 348 -111.88 -10.90 -34.03
CA SER A 348 -113.13 -10.13 -34.10
C SER A 348 -114.35 -11.07 -34.05
N GLN A 349 -114.52 -11.83 -32.98
CA GLN A 349 -115.79 -12.46 -32.61
C GLN A 349 -115.78 -12.81 -31.11
N SER A 350 -116.83 -12.36 -30.40
CA SER A 350 -117.23 -12.56 -28.99
C SER A 350 -116.30 -11.98 -27.91
N ASP A 351 -116.67 -10.95 -27.15
CA ASP A 351 -117.80 -10.76 -26.20
C ASP A 351 -117.47 -11.22 -24.76
N SER A 352 -117.90 -10.35 -23.84
CA SER A 352 -118.02 -10.43 -22.37
C SER A 352 -116.79 -10.40 -21.45
N ASP A 353 -116.75 -9.29 -20.70
CA ASP A 353 -116.72 -9.21 -19.24
C ASP A 353 -115.40 -9.27 -18.43
N THR A 354 -115.05 -8.06 -17.97
CA THR A 354 -114.79 -7.64 -16.59
C THR A 354 -113.55 -8.13 -15.82
N ASP A 355 -112.84 -7.11 -15.30
CA ASP A 355 -112.15 -7.07 -14.00
C ASP A 355 -110.61 -7.19 -13.97
N SER A 356 -109.89 -6.45 -14.83
CA SER A 356 -108.43 -6.24 -14.63
C SER A 356 -107.80 -5.01 -15.31
N GLU A 357 -108.57 -3.96 -15.61
CA GLU A 357 -108.03 -2.77 -16.30
C GLU A 357 -107.42 -1.70 -15.37
N GLU A 358 -107.74 -1.74 -14.07
CA GLU A 358 -107.36 -0.66 -13.15
C GLU A 358 -105.87 -0.71 -12.74
N GLU A 359 -105.26 -1.89 -12.63
CA GLU A 359 -103.83 -2.02 -12.30
C GLU A 359 -102.89 -1.71 -13.48
N ALA A 360 -103.31 -2.02 -14.71
CA ALA A 360 -102.49 -1.81 -15.92
C ALA A 360 -102.40 -0.33 -16.32
N VAL A 361 -103.46 0.46 -16.06
CA VAL A 361 -103.45 1.91 -16.26
C VAL A 361 -102.58 2.60 -15.21
N LYS A 362 -102.65 2.16 -13.95
CA LYS A 362 -101.90 2.74 -12.82
C LYS A 362 -100.38 2.55 -12.96
N LYS A 363 -99.91 1.36 -13.34
CA LYS A 363 -98.48 1.12 -13.64
C LYS A 363 -97.95 1.96 -14.80
N ARG A 364 -98.79 2.27 -15.78
CA ARG A 364 -98.42 3.09 -16.95
C ARG A 364 -98.37 4.58 -16.63
N GLU A 365 -99.19 5.04 -15.69
CA GLU A 365 -99.14 6.40 -15.16
C GLU A 365 -97.95 6.61 -14.22
N GLU A 366 -97.64 5.64 -13.35
CA GLU A 366 -96.47 5.69 -12.47
C GLU A 366 -95.17 5.76 -13.27
N ALA A 367 -95.00 4.93 -14.31
CA ALA A 367 -93.81 4.97 -15.16
C ALA A 367 -93.65 6.28 -15.97
N ARG A 368 -94.77 6.97 -16.29
CA ARG A 368 -94.72 8.29 -16.94
C ARG A 368 -94.40 9.40 -15.94
N LYS A 369 -94.86 9.27 -14.70
CA LYS A 369 -94.61 10.22 -13.63
C LYS A 369 -93.16 10.14 -13.16
N GLU A 370 -92.65 8.94 -12.91
CA GLU A 370 -91.25 8.67 -12.54
C GLU A 370 -90.28 9.22 -13.58
N ARG A 371 -90.50 8.91 -14.86
CA ARG A 371 -89.67 9.45 -15.95
C ARG A 371 -89.73 10.97 -16.05
N ARG A 372 -90.84 11.61 -15.68
CA ARG A 372 -90.97 13.08 -15.68
C ARG A 372 -90.27 13.70 -14.48
N GLU A 373 -90.31 13.05 -13.32
CA GLU A 373 -89.59 13.47 -12.12
C GLU A 373 -88.08 13.33 -12.28
N ASP A 374 -87.61 12.24 -12.90
CA ASP A 374 -86.19 12.02 -13.21
C ASP A 374 -85.68 13.05 -14.21
N PHE A 375 -86.42 13.31 -15.29
CA PHE A 375 -86.04 14.34 -16.27
C PHE A 375 -86.03 15.74 -15.64
N GLN A 376 -86.93 16.02 -14.70
CA GLN A 376 -86.98 17.30 -14.01
C GLN A 376 -85.85 17.42 -12.97
N ARG A 377 -85.44 16.31 -12.34
CA ARG A 377 -84.30 16.23 -11.42
C ARG A 377 -82.97 16.36 -12.18
N GLU A 378 -82.82 15.71 -13.33
CA GLU A 378 -81.68 15.86 -14.24
C GLU A 378 -81.61 17.27 -14.86
N PHE A 379 -82.76 17.85 -15.23
CA PHE A 379 -82.80 19.23 -15.73
C PHE A 379 -82.43 20.26 -14.65
N ARG A 380 -82.76 19.97 -13.38
CA ARG A 380 -82.33 20.79 -12.24
C ARG A 380 -80.86 20.56 -11.90
N GLN A 381 -80.34 19.34 -11.99
CA GLN A 381 -78.92 19.03 -11.75
C GLN A 381 -78.00 19.50 -12.88
N SER A 382 -78.48 19.57 -14.12
CA SER A 382 -77.72 20.13 -15.26
C SER A 382 -77.73 21.66 -15.27
N LYS A 383 -78.73 22.31 -14.65
CA LYS A 383 -78.76 23.76 -14.43
C LYS A 383 -78.06 24.25 -13.16
N MET A 384 -77.60 23.35 -12.28
CA MET A 384 -76.79 23.72 -11.11
C MET A 384 -75.35 23.98 -11.56
N GLY A 385 -74.79 25.14 -11.20
CA GLY A 385 -73.37 25.44 -11.44
C GLY A 385 -72.45 24.43 -10.76
N THR A 386 -71.25 24.22 -11.32
CA THR A 386 -70.21 23.30 -10.84
C THR A 386 -69.93 23.46 -9.34
N GLU A 387 -69.95 24.69 -8.83
CA GLU A 387 -69.72 25.03 -7.42
C GLU A 387 -70.80 24.47 -6.47
N ARG A 388 -72.09 24.55 -6.83
CA ARG A 388 -73.20 23.99 -6.03
C ARG A 388 -73.24 22.47 -6.07
N LYS A 389 -72.81 21.88 -7.18
CA LYS A 389 -72.73 20.43 -7.36
C LYS A 389 -71.63 19.83 -6.47
N ILE A 390 -70.50 20.51 -6.35
CA ILE A 390 -69.41 20.15 -5.43
C ILE A 390 -69.84 20.31 -3.97
N GLN A 391 -70.58 21.37 -3.63
CA GLN A 391 -71.08 21.59 -2.26
C GLN A 391 -72.09 20.52 -1.80
N MET A 392 -72.92 20.01 -2.71
CA MET A 392 -73.84 18.91 -2.42
C MET A 392 -73.09 17.58 -2.22
N LEU A 393 -72.08 17.30 -3.07
CA LEU A 393 -71.23 16.12 -2.96
C LEU A 393 -70.41 16.14 -1.64
N ALA A 394 -69.93 17.33 -1.24
CA ALA A 394 -69.22 17.54 0.02
C ALA A 394 -70.14 17.38 1.25
N ARG A 395 -71.44 17.68 1.13
CA ARG A 395 -72.45 17.40 2.17
C ARG A 395 -72.77 15.91 2.32
N GLU A 396 -72.65 15.13 1.25
CA GLU A 396 -72.82 13.67 1.28
C GLU A 396 -71.59 12.92 1.84
N GLN A 397 -70.40 13.49 1.65
CA GLN A 397 -69.17 12.97 2.24
C GLN A 397 -69.09 13.18 3.76
N ASN A 398 -69.68 14.25 4.30
CA ASN A 398 -69.68 14.56 5.75
C ASN A 398 -70.94 14.07 6.51
N ARG A 399 -71.59 13.01 6.05
CA ARG A 399 -72.66 12.35 6.81
C ARG A 399 -72.10 11.17 7.59
N ASP A 400 -72.25 11.25 8.91
CA ASP A 400 -71.83 10.21 9.84
C ASP A 400 -72.50 8.87 9.52
N ILE A 401 -71.76 7.79 9.73
CA ILE A 401 -72.09 6.42 9.29
C ILE A 401 -73.42 5.94 9.89
N SER A 402 -73.83 6.48 11.04
CA SER A 402 -75.12 6.19 11.68
C SER A 402 -76.33 6.78 10.95
N GLU A 403 -76.21 7.98 10.36
CA GLU A 403 -77.30 8.63 9.60
C GLU A 403 -77.48 7.97 8.22
N LYS A 404 -76.41 7.44 7.63
CA LYS A 404 -76.48 6.65 6.38
C LYS A 404 -77.21 5.32 6.55
N VAL A 405 -77.11 4.70 7.73
CA VAL A 405 -77.83 3.47 8.06
C VAL A 405 -79.31 3.76 8.38
N ALA A 406 -79.60 4.85 9.09
CA ALA A 406 -80.98 5.23 9.44
C ALA A 406 -81.82 5.67 8.21
N LEU A 407 -81.18 6.17 7.15
CA LEU A 407 -81.86 6.64 5.93
C LEU A 407 -82.01 5.56 4.84
N GLY A 408 -81.69 4.29 5.14
CA GLY A 408 -81.98 3.13 4.27
C GLY A 408 -81.23 3.08 2.93
N LEU A 409 -80.27 3.98 2.70
CA LEU A 409 -79.47 4.08 1.46
C LEU A 409 -78.35 3.03 1.37
N ALA A 410 -77.99 2.39 2.49
CA ALA A 410 -77.01 1.31 2.52
C ALA A 410 -77.70 -0.06 2.39
N LYS A 411 -78.14 -0.43 1.18
CA LYS A 411 -78.28 -1.85 0.85
C LYS A 411 -76.86 -2.37 0.55
N PRO A 412 -76.31 -3.32 1.32
CA PRO A 412 -75.00 -3.88 1.01
C PRO A 412 -75.14 -4.70 -0.28
N THR A 413 -74.71 -4.14 -1.41
CA THR A 413 -74.38 -4.96 -2.58
C THR A 413 -73.17 -5.79 -2.19
N GLN A 414 -73.33 -7.11 -2.13
CA GLN A 414 -72.19 -8.03 -1.99
C GLN A 414 -71.30 -7.93 -3.24
N SER A 415 -70.43 -6.92 -3.25
CA SER A 415 -69.35 -6.80 -4.22
C SER A 415 -68.14 -7.52 -3.63
N GLY A 416 -67.56 -8.49 -4.35
CA GLY A 416 -66.45 -9.33 -3.91
C GLY A 416 -65.10 -8.62 -3.70
N GLU A 417 -65.11 -7.34 -3.34
CA GLU A 417 -63.92 -6.48 -3.25
C GLU A 417 -63.27 -6.44 -1.86
N ASN A 418 -63.82 -7.14 -0.85
CA ASN A 418 -63.19 -7.29 0.46
C ASN A 418 -61.99 -8.26 0.48
N MET A 419 -61.53 -8.74 -0.69
CA MET A 419 -60.33 -9.59 -0.79
C MET A 419 -59.03 -8.83 -1.05
N TYR A 420 -59.07 -7.50 -1.19
CA TYR A 420 -57.89 -6.70 -1.47
C TYR A 420 -57.62 -5.67 -0.37
N ASP A 421 -56.44 -5.77 0.25
CA ASP A 421 -55.97 -4.77 1.23
C ASP A 421 -55.55 -3.49 0.50
N SER A 422 -56.32 -2.43 0.71
CA SER A 422 -56.08 -1.09 0.17
C SER A 422 -54.67 -0.55 0.41
N ARG A 423 -53.97 -1.01 1.45
CA ARG A 423 -52.60 -0.58 1.75
C ARG A 423 -51.57 -1.14 0.79
N LEU A 424 -51.87 -2.25 0.13
CA LEU A 424 -51.01 -2.90 -0.86
C LEU A 424 -51.17 -2.30 -2.27
N PHE A 425 -52.24 -1.54 -2.51
CA PHE A 425 -52.40 -0.78 -3.75
C PHE A 425 -51.48 0.46 -3.75
N ASN A 426 -50.75 0.68 -4.84
CA ASN A 426 -49.75 1.74 -5.05
C ASN A 426 -48.40 1.62 -4.31
N GLN A 427 -48.04 0.47 -3.73
CA GLN A 427 -46.71 0.31 -3.12
C GLN A 427 -45.58 0.07 -4.13
N SER A 428 -45.87 -0.56 -5.28
CA SER A 428 -44.90 -0.73 -6.36
C SER A 428 -45.04 0.43 -7.35
N SER A 429 -43.96 1.17 -7.55
CA SER A 429 -43.83 2.03 -8.72
C SER A 429 -44.08 1.17 -9.96
N GLY A 430 -45.03 1.59 -10.80
CA GLY A 430 -45.50 0.79 -11.93
C GLY A 430 -44.39 0.30 -12.85
N PHE A 431 -44.74 -0.65 -13.71
CA PHE A 431 -43.97 -1.39 -14.74
C PHE A 431 -43.01 -0.58 -15.66
N ASN A 432 -42.82 0.71 -15.41
CA ASN A 432 -42.06 1.66 -16.20
C ASN A 432 -40.63 1.95 -15.68
N ALA A 433 -40.16 1.26 -14.64
CA ALA A 433 -38.74 1.24 -14.26
C ALA A 433 -38.13 -0.05 -14.81
N GLY A 434 -37.55 0.02 -16.01
CA GLY A 434 -36.85 -1.11 -16.62
C GLY A 434 -35.80 -1.68 -15.67
N ILE A 435 -35.73 -3.01 -15.61
CA ILE A 435 -34.71 -3.74 -14.85
C ILE A 435 -33.34 -3.28 -15.39
N ASN A 436 -32.67 -2.41 -14.65
CA ASN A 436 -31.28 -2.07 -14.92
C ASN A 436 -30.43 -3.28 -14.49
N GLU A 437 -29.86 -4.01 -15.45
CA GLU A 437 -29.02 -5.20 -15.21
C GLU A 437 -27.83 -4.93 -14.26
N ASP A 438 -27.43 -3.67 -14.10
CA ASP A 438 -26.34 -3.24 -13.21
C ASP A 438 -26.76 -3.06 -11.73
N ASN A 439 -28.05 -3.06 -11.40
CA ASN A 439 -28.53 -2.94 -10.02
C ASN A 439 -29.03 -4.28 -9.49
N HIS A 440 -28.14 -5.03 -8.82
CA HIS A 440 -28.47 -6.33 -8.19
C HIS A 440 -29.34 -6.22 -6.92
N TYR A 441 -29.65 -5.01 -6.44
CA TYR A 441 -30.38 -4.78 -5.20
C TYR A 441 -31.60 -3.87 -5.39
N ASP A 442 -32.74 -4.30 -4.87
CA ASP A 442 -34.02 -3.56 -4.94
C ASP A 442 -34.07 -2.32 -4.04
N LYS A 443 -33.13 -2.19 -3.09
CA LYS A 443 -33.06 -1.08 -2.13
C LYS A 443 -31.63 -0.55 -2.04
N PRO A 444 -31.40 0.77 -2.01
CA PRO A 444 -30.08 1.33 -1.76
C PRO A 444 -29.61 0.94 -0.35
N LEU A 445 -28.31 0.63 -0.21
CA LEU A 445 -27.67 0.23 1.05
C LEU A 445 -27.93 1.23 2.21
N PHE A 446 -28.24 2.48 1.89
CA PHE A 446 -28.55 3.55 2.83
C PHE A 446 -29.92 4.21 2.58
N ALA A 447 -30.96 3.42 2.30
CA ALA A 447 -32.34 3.93 2.13
C ALA A 447 -32.87 4.78 3.31
N ALA A 448 -32.22 4.72 4.47
CA ALA A 448 -32.55 5.48 5.66
C ALA A 448 -31.82 6.84 5.78
N GLN A 449 -31.21 7.37 4.71
CA GLN A 449 -30.49 8.66 4.78
C GLN A 449 -31.38 9.83 5.25
N ASP A 450 -32.68 9.81 4.94
CA ASP A 450 -33.67 10.76 5.46
C ASP A 450 -33.91 10.61 6.98
N ALA A 451 -33.95 9.37 7.48
CA ALA A 451 -34.04 9.10 8.92
C ALA A 451 -32.72 9.46 9.64
N ILE A 452 -31.58 9.31 8.97
CA ILE A 452 -30.25 9.71 9.48
C ILE A 452 -30.12 11.23 9.56
N SER A 453 -30.68 11.97 8.59
CA SER A 453 -30.69 13.44 8.60
C SER A 453 -31.47 14.04 9.79
N SER A 454 -32.40 13.25 10.35
CA SER A 454 -33.21 13.59 11.52
C SER A 454 -32.68 12.97 12.82
N ILE A 455 -31.52 12.30 12.82
CA ILE A 455 -30.83 11.83 14.05
C ILE A 455 -30.31 13.00 14.89
N TYR A 456 -29.86 14.09 14.26
CA TYR A 456 -29.20 15.21 14.94
C TYR A 456 -30.03 16.50 15.05
N ARG A 457 -31.33 16.46 14.72
CA ARG A 457 -32.27 17.58 14.96
C ARG A 457 -33.28 17.21 16.05
N PRO A 458 -33.11 17.68 17.29
CA PRO A 458 -34.14 17.56 18.31
C PRO A 458 -35.35 18.40 17.92
N SER A 459 -36.55 17.81 17.90
CA SER A 459 -37.81 18.56 17.78
C SER A 459 -38.16 19.13 19.15
N VAL A 460 -37.83 20.39 19.39
CA VAL A 460 -38.03 21.11 20.68
C VAL A 460 -39.51 21.46 20.94
N GLN A 461 -40.46 20.93 20.17
CA GLN A 461 -41.86 21.38 20.23
C GLN A 461 -42.82 20.46 21.01
N GLU A 462 -42.36 19.34 21.59
CA GLU A 462 -43.26 18.36 22.24
C GLU A 462 -42.75 17.82 23.60
N ASP A 463 -41.96 18.59 24.36
CA ASP A 463 -41.36 18.08 25.61
C ASP A 463 -41.56 19.01 26.81
N ASP A 464 -42.83 19.28 27.16
CA ASP A 464 -43.18 20.08 28.34
C ASP A 464 -44.18 19.35 29.29
N GLY A 465 -44.09 18.01 29.42
CA GLY A 465 -44.91 17.37 30.47
C GLY A 465 -45.00 15.85 30.59
N GLU A 466 -44.07 15.04 30.08
CA GLU A 466 -44.13 13.58 30.26
C GLU A 466 -42.92 13.01 31.02
N ASP A 467 -43.18 12.14 32.01
CA ASP A 467 -42.19 11.49 32.88
C ASP A 467 -40.97 10.94 32.11
N GLU A 468 -39.76 11.20 32.62
CA GLU A 468 -38.44 10.81 32.04
C GLU A 468 -38.31 9.31 31.69
N GLY A 469 -39.10 8.45 32.32
CA GLY A 469 -39.14 7.02 32.00
C GLY A 469 -39.85 6.69 30.67
N LYS A 470 -40.86 7.48 30.26
CA LYS A 470 -41.64 7.24 29.04
C LYS A 470 -40.94 7.78 27.80
N THR A 471 -40.18 8.86 27.92
CA THR A 471 -39.30 9.37 26.86
C THR A 471 -38.18 8.38 26.54
N TYR A 472 -37.57 7.76 27.55
CA TYR A 472 -36.56 6.72 27.35
C TYR A 472 -37.15 5.47 26.67
N ASP A 473 -38.35 5.05 27.08
CA ASP A 473 -39.07 3.94 26.47
C ASP A 473 -39.50 4.22 25.02
N ARG A 474 -39.86 5.48 24.71
CA ARG A 474 -40.23 5.92 23.35
C ARG A 474 -39.02 5.98 22.42
N ILE A 475 -37.86 6.41 22.91
CA ILE A 475 -36.60 6.45 22.15
C ILE A 475 -36.11 5.03 21.85
N THR A 476 -36.19 4.11 22.81
CA THR A 476 -35.76 2.71 22.65
C THR A 476 -36.72 1.87 21.80
N LYS A 477 -38.02 2.20 21.78
CA LYS A 477 -39.03 1.56 20.90
C LYS A 477 -39.14 2.21 19.52
N SER A 478 -38.49 3.35 19.29
CA SER A 478 -38.51 3.99 17.97
C SER A 478 -37.66 3.20 16.97
N SER A 479 -38.22 2.96 15.77
CA SER A 479 -37.59 2.21 14.66
C SER A 479 -36.29 2.84 14.12
N LYS A 480 -35.87 3.97 14.71
CA LYS A 480 -34.69 4.77 14.37
C LYS A 480 -33.38 3.99 14.56
N PHE A 481 -33.39 2.95 15.41
CA PHE A 481 -32.24 2.09 15.69
C PHE A 481 -32.37 0.66 15.14
N GLU A 482 -33.47 0.33 14.46
CA GLU A 482 -33.71 -1.02 13.89
C GLU A 482 -33.09 -1.22 12.49
N VAL A 483 -32.45 -0.18 11.93
CA VAL A 483 -31.89 -0.17 10.57
C VAL A 483 -30.57 -0.95 10.45
N LEU A 484 -29.82 -1.11 11.54
CA LEU A 484 -28.70 -2.05 11.65
C LEU A 484 -29.26 -3.35 12.23
N GLY A 485 -29.89 -4.16 11.39
CA GLY A 485 -30.76 -5.28 11.76
C GLY A 485 -30.40 -5.99 13.08
N LYS A 486 -31.32 -5.94 14.04
CA LYS A 486 -31.35 -6.93 15.13
C LYS A 486 -31.55 -8.31 14.49
N ALA A 487 -30.61 -9.22 14.69
CA ALA A 487 -30.75 -10.61 14.29
C ALA A 487 -32.06 -11.16 14.87
N LYS A 488 -32.92 -11.72 14.01
CA LYS A 488 -34.24 -12.25 14.39
C LYS A 488 -34.15 -13.51 15.27
N GLU A 489 -32.95 -14.08 15.38
CA GLU A 489 -32.55 -15.06 16.38
C GLU A 489 -31.32 -14.51 17.12
N GLY A 490 -31.47 -14.22 18.41
CA GLY A 490 -30.32 -13.97 19.29
C GLY A 490 -29.56 -15.26 19.55
N PHE A 491 -28.28 -15.15 19.92
CA PHE A 491 -27.47 -16.29 20.35
C PHE A 491 -28.15 -16.99 21.54
N LYS A 492 -28.38 -18.30 21.41
CA LYS A 492 -29.13 -19.11 22.38
C LYS A 492 -28.42 -19.04 23.75
N GLY A 493 -29.00 -18.27 24.69
CA GLY A 493 -28.42 -18.02 26.02
C GLY A 493 -28.42 -16.56 26.48
N ALA A 494 -28.75 -15.60 25.61
CA ALA A 494 -28.76 -14.17 25.95
C ALA A 494 -30.00 -13.69 26.74
N ASP A 495 -31.03 -14.52 26.90
CA ASP A 495 -32.29 -14.14 27.56
C ASP A 495 -32.25 -14.22 29.11
N LEU A 496 -31.11 -14.60 29.69
CA LEU A 496 -30.96 -14.86 31.14
C LEU A 496 -30.13 -13.81 31.90
N GLN A 497 -29.91 -12.63 31.31
CA GLN A 497 -29.10 -11.61 31.97
C GLN A 497 -29.99 -10.64 32.77
N GLU A 498 -30.18 -10.94 34.07
CA GLU A 498 -30.79 -10.01 35.01
C GLU A 498 -29.96 -8.72 35.13
N THR A 499 -30.67 -7.59 35.23
CA THR A 499 -30.12 -6.25 35.41
C THR A 499 -29.35 -6.14 36.72
N ARG A 500 -28.02 -6.05 36.65
CA ARG A 500 -27.11 -5.82 37.80
C ARG A 500 -27.23 -4.38 38.29
N ASP A 501 -27.53 -4.22 39.58
CA ASP A 501 -27.53 -2.94 40.28
C ASP A 501 -26.47 -2.97 41.40
N GLY A 502 -25.49 -2.05 41.35
CA GLY A 502 -24.46 -1.87 42.37
C GLY A 502 -23.01 -1.77 41.84
N PRO A 503 -22.14 -0.97 42.48
CA PRO A 503 -20.81 -0.69 41.95
C PRO A 503 -19.79 -1.76 42.34
N VAL A 504 -19.10 -2.27 41.32
CA VAL A 504 -17.88 -3.12 41.34
C VAL A 504 -18.07 -4.54 41.88
N GLN A 505 -18.35 -5.47 40.97
CA GLN A 505 -18.10 -6.91 41.15
C GLN A 505 -17.21 -7.41 40.00
N PHE A 506 -16.18 -8.20 40.33
CA PHE A 506 -15.28 -8.80 39.36
C PHE A 506 -15.96 -9.99 38.66
N GLU A 507 -15.83 -10.06 37.35
CA GLU A 507 -16.33 -11.17 36.54
C GLU A 507 -15.51 -12.44 36.83
N LYS A 508 -16.19 -13.51 37.29
CA LYS A 508 -15.65 -14.86 37.28
C LYS A 508 -15.84 -15.40 35.87
N GLU A 509 -14.78 -15.39 35.05
CA GLU A 509 -14.82 -15.99 33.71
C GLU A 509 -15.21 -17.48 33.82
N ALA A 510 -16.22 -17.89 33.06
CA ALA A 510 -16.91 -19.17 33.22
C ALA A 510 -16.24 -20.36 32.51
N ASP A 511 -15.12 -20.13 31.81
CA ASP A 511 -14.29 -21.18 31.24
C ASP A 511 -12.88 -21.06 31.80
N ASP A 512 -12.47 -22.05 32.59
CA ASP A 512 -11.11 -22.17 33.14
C ASP A 512 -10.25 -22.98 32.15
N PRO A 513 -9.46 -22.33 31.27
CA PRO A 513 -8.72 -23.00 30.20
C PRO A 513 -7.56 -23.87 30.70
N PHE A 514 -7.30 -23.89 32.00
CA PHE A 514 -6.19 -24.64 32.61
C PHE A 514 -6.64 -25.74 33.57
N ASN A 515 -7.95 -26.03 33.65
CA ASN A 515 -8.53 -27.05 34.54
C ASN A 515 -8.08 -26.92 36.01
N ILE A 516 -7.76 -25.71 36.45
CA ILE A 516 -7.28 -25.42 37.82
C ILE A 516 -8.42 -25.67 38.82
N ASN A 517 -9.66 -25.41 38.44
CA ASN A 517 -10.85 -25.70 39.23
C ASN A 517 -11.03 -27.22 39.44
N GLN A 518 -10.74 -28.07 38.45
CA GLN A 518 -10.77 -29.53 38.65
C GLN A 518 -9.68 -30.01 39.62
N MET A 519 -8.49 -29.41 39.57
CA MET A 519 -7.41 -29.71 40.51
C MET A 519 -7.73 -29.23 41.93
N ILE A 520 -8.40 -28.10 42.09
CA ILE A 520 -8.83 -27.57 43.39
C ILE A 520 -9.96 -28.44 43.98
N ASP A 521 -10.87 -28.93 43.16
CA ASP A 521 -11.97 -29.81 43.60
C ASP A 521 -11.48 -31.23 43.95
N GLU A 522 -10.47 -31.76 43.24
CA GLU A 522 -9.82 -33.03 43.56
C GLU A 522 -9.00 -32.96 44.86
N VAL A 523 -8.45 -31.78 45.18
CA VAL A 523 -7.72 -31.51 46.44
C VAL A 523 -8.66 -31.20 47.61
N ARG A 524 -9.88 -30.68 47.36
CA ARG A 524 -10.82 -30.27 48.41
C ARG A 524 -11.74 -31.36 48.96
N GLY A 525 -11.78 -32.54 48.37
CA GLY A 525 -12.27 -33.77 49.01
C GLY A 525 -13.52 -33.66 49.91
N GLU A 526 -14.71 -33.44 49.34
CA GLU A 526 -15.99 -33.64 50.04
C GLU A 526 -17.02 -34.41 49.18
N LYS A 527 -17.10 -35.73 49.46
CA LYS A 527 -18.24 -36.69 49.49
C LYS A 527 -19.35 -36.62 48.42
N GLY A 528 -19.78 -37.72 47.78
CA GLY A 528 -19.50 -39.15 47.97
C GLY A 528 -20.43 -40.06 47.11
N GLU A 529 -20.05 -41.34 47.01
CA GLU A 529 -20.77 -42.53 46.47
C GLU A 529 -21.12 -42.55 44.96
N LYS A 530 -20.83 -43.57 44.13
CA LYS A 530 -20.44 -44.99 44.29
C LYS A 530 -19.76 -45.51 42.99
N THR A 531 -18.87 -46.50 43.16
CA THR A 531 -18.41 -47.57 42.23
C THR A 531 -17.88 -47.14 40.85
N GLY A 532 -16.62 -47.32 40.43
CA GLY A 532 -15.59 -48.27 40.82
C GLY A 532 -15.20 -49.11 39.58
N GLU A 533 -14.12 -48.77 38.87
CA GLU A 533 -13.31 -49.72 38.12
C GLU A 533 -11.91 -49.15 37.83
N LYS A 534 -10.89 -49.81 38.39
CA LYS A 534 -9.48 -49.53 38.15
C LYS A 534 -9.04 -50.30 36.91
N ARG A 535 -8.34 -49.70 35.95
CA ARG A 535 -7.30 -50.40 35.18
C ARG A 535 -6.09 -49.50 34.88
N TYR A 536 -4.97 -49.96 35.40
CA TYR A 536 -3.58 -49.65 35.05
C TYR A 536 -3.33 -49.81 33.54
N GLY A 537 -2.27 -49.16 33.03
CA GLY A 537 -1.52 -49.72 31.90
C GLY A 537 -0.81 -48.73 30.98
N ILE A 538 0.50 -48.68 31.12
CA ILE A 538 1.50 -48.05 30.24
C ILE A 538 1.64 -48.85 28.93
N GLN A 539 1.73 -48.19 27.76
CA GLN A 539 2.67 -48.48 26.64
C GLN A 539 2.28 -47.77 25.32
N GLU A 540 3.34 -47.43 24.58
CA GLU A 540 3.43 -46.69 23.30
C GLU A 540 2.57 -47.24 22.15
N PRO A 541 2.46 -46.47 21.05
CA PRO A 541 3.22 -46.92 19.88
C PRO A 541 3.92 -45.82 19.07
N GLU A 542 5.19 -46.10 18.72
CA GLU A 542 5.86 -45.56 17.54
C GLU A 542 5.14 -45.91 16.23
N GLY A 543 5.35 -45.11 15.18
CA GLY A 543 5.49 -45.68 13.83
C GLY A 543 4.78 -44.99 12.67
N ARG A 544 5.43 -43.95 12.12
CA ARG A 544 5.64 -43.63 10.68
C ARG A 544 4.55 -44.00 9.64
N SER A 545 4.18 -43.04 8.79
CA SER A 545 4.67 -42.93 7.40
C SER A 545 3.98 -41.79 6.63
N ALA A 546 4.65 -41.28 5.60
CA ALA A 546 4.33 -40.06 4.87
C ALA A 546 4.13 -40.31 3.36
N LYS A 547 3.50 -39.32 2.70
CA LYS A 547 3.43 -39.04 1.24
C LYS A 547 2.44 -39.94 0.46
N ARG A 548 1.67 -39.45 -0.52
CA ARG A 548 1.94 -38.45 -1.57
C ARG A 548 0.66 -37.71 -2.04
N ALA A 549 0.88 -36.53 -2.61
CA ALA A 549 -0.05 -35.78 -3.45
C ALA A 549 -0.10 -36.32 -4.89
N ARG A 550 -1.23 -36.14 -5.57
CA ARG A 550 -1.44 -36.46 -6.99
C ARG A 550 -1.97 -35.21 -7.71
N VAL A 551 -1.23 -34.74 -8.70
CA VAL A 551 -1.64 -33.86 -9.80
C VAL A 551 -0.93 -34.42 -11.03
N GLU A 552 -1.66 -34.65 -12.10
CA GLU A 552 -1.10 -34.68 -13.46
C GLU A 552 -2.19 -34.28 -14.47
N ASP A 553 -1.70 -33.67 -15.53
CA ASP A 553 -2.30 -32.66 -16.41
C ASP A 553 -2.54 -33.26 -17.83
N ASP A 554 -3.12 -32.45 -18.71
CA ASP A 554 -3.41 -32.72 -20.12
C ASP A 554 -2.21 -33.12 -21.03
N SER A 555 -2.56 -33.71 -22.18
CA SER A 555 -1.88 -33.71 -23.51
C SER A 555 -0.83 -34.80 -23.83
N ASP A 556 -1.25 -35.87 -24.54
CA ASP A 556 -1.07 -36.06 -26.00
C ASP A 556 -1.93 -37.25 -26.49
#